data_AF-A0A534WI90-F1
#
_entry.id   AF-A0A534WI90-F1
#
_cell.length_a   1.000
_cell.length_b   1.000
_cell.length_c   1.000
_cell.angle_alpha   90.00
_cell.angle_beta   90.00
_cell.angle_gamma   90.00
#
_symmetry.space_group_name_H-M   'P 1'
#
loop_
_entity.id
_entity.type
_entity.pdbx_description
1 polymer ?
#
loop_
_entity_poly.entity_id
_entity_poly.type
_entity_poly.pdbx_seq_one_letter_code
_entity_poly.pdbx_strand_id
1 'polypeptide(L)' 'MPDSAEKLRVLLVEDERDLADVTKMGLEMEGLDVSIAYDGREALVKPVHPKELAASARKAWRRAHDR' A
#
# COMPACT_ATOMS: atom_id res chain seq x y z
N MET A 1 -19.63 -17.41 8.63
CA MET A 1 -19.28 -16.15 9.32
C MET A 1 -18.95 -15.15 8.22
N PRO A 2 -19.57 -13.97 8.16
CA PRO A 2 -19.15 -12.97 7.21
C PRO A 2 -17.79 -12.44 7.65
N ASP A 3 -16.76 -12.90 6.97
CA ASP A 3 -15.41 -12.35 7.02
C ASP A 3 -15.44 -11.03 6.22
N SER A 4 -15.95 -9.94 6.81
CA SER A 4 -16.28 -8.75 5.99
C SER A 4 -16.26 -7.39 6.69
N ALA A 5 -15.49 -7.23 7.77
CA ALA A 5 -14.98 -5.89 8.06
C ALA A 5 -13.69 -5.74 7.25
N GLU A 6 -13.77 -5.14 6.06
CA GLU A 6 -12.60 -4.88 5.24
C GLU A 6 -11.60 -4.06 6.09
N LYS A 7 -10.45 -4.65 6.43
CA LYS A 7 -9.43 -3.97 7.22
C LYS A 7 -9.02 -2.70 6.49
N LEU A 8 -9.01 -1.58 7.20
CA LEU A 8 -8.52 -0.32 6.66
C LEU A 8 -7.04 -0.48 6.31
N ARG A 9 -6.73 -0.17 5.04
CA ARG A 9 -5.39 -0.29 4.47
C ARG A 9 -4.67 1.05 4.52
N VAL A 10 -3.43 1.04 4.98
CA VAL A 10 -2.60 2.22 5.19
C VAL A 10 -1.26 2.04 4.49
N LEU A 11 -0.81 3.07 3.78
CA LEU A 11 0.58 3.20 3.32
C LEU A 11 1.28 4.23 4.20
N LEU A 12 2.17 3.76 5.06
CA LEU A 12 3.06 4.59 5.84
C LEU A 12 4.25 4.99 4.97
N VAL A 13 4.52 6.29 4.85
CA VAL A 13 5.70 6.82 4.16
C VAL A 13 6.61 7.44 5.21
N GLU A 14 7.76 6.81 5.45
CA GLU A 14 8.67 7.15 6.56
C GLU A 14 10.10 6.76 6.17
N ASP A 15 11.03 7.72 6.16
CA ASP A 15 12.40 7.51 5.67
C ASP A 15 13.34 6.88 6.70
N GLU A 16 12.99 6.97 7.99
CA GLU A 16 13.71 6.33 9.08
C GLU A 16 13.15 4.93 9.37
N ARG A 17 13.99 3.89 9.24
CA ARG A 17 13.53 2.49 9.22
C ARG A 17 13.00 2.02 10.57
N ASP A 18 13.64 2.40 11.66
CA ASP A 18 13.29 1.92 12.99
C ASP A 18 11.94 2.54 13.44
N LEU A 19 11.74 3.82 13.13
CA LEU A 19 10.51 4.57 13.31
C LEU A 19 9.38 4.00 12.45
N ALA A 20 9.66 3.67 11.19
CA ALA A 20 8.68 3.04 10.30
C ALA A 20 8.19 1.70 10.87
N ASP A 21 9.10 0.88 11.38
CA ASP A 21 8.77 -0.44 11.94
C ASP A 21 7.98 -0.33 13.25
N VAL A 22 8.37 0.58 14.16
CA VAL A 22 7.62 0.84 15.41
C VAL A 22 6.23 1.40 15.11
N THR A 23 6.13 2.34 14.17
CA THR A 23 4.84 2.95 13.77
C THR A 23 3.93 1.91 13.13
N LYS A 24 4.48 1.07 12.24
CA LYS A 24 3.74 -0.05 11.64
C LYS A 24 3.20 -1.00 12.71
N MET A 25 4.05 -1.40 13.66
CA MET A 25 3.64 -2.30 14.75
C MET A 25 2.46 -1.72 15.53
N GLY A 26 2.51 -0.43 15.90
CA GLY A 26 1.40 0.23 16.61
C GLY A 26 0.10 0.25 15.80
N LEU A 27 0.18 0.56 14.50
CA LEU A 27 -1.00 0.60 13.63
C LEU A 27 -1.59 -0.80 13.37
N GLU A 28 -0.74 -1.83 13.23
CA GLU A 28 -1.19 -3.22 13.07
C GLU A 28 -1.85 -3.75 14.35
N MET A 29 -1.39 -3.31 15.53
CA MET A 29 -2.05 -3.62 16.81
C MET A 29 -3.47 -3.05 16.91
N GLU A 30 -3.74 -1.91 16.25
CA GLU A 30 -5.09 -1.34 16.10
C GLU A 30 -5.95 -2.05 15.03
N GLY A 31 -5.42 -3.12 14.41
CA GLY A 31 -6.14 -3.94 13.44
C GLY A 31 -6.08 -3.43 12.00
N LEU A 32 -5.22 -2.44 11.70
CA LEU A 32 -4.99 -1.92 10.35
C LEU A 32 -4.09 -2.85 9.53
N ASP A 33 -4.22 -2.80 8.21
CA ASP A 33 -3.32 -3.47 7.26
C ASP A 33 -2.33 -2.43 6.70
N VAL A 34 -1.05 -2.53 7.09
CA VAL A 34 -0.07 -1.46 6.90
C VAL A 34 1.07 -1.89 5.98
N SER A 35 1.27 -1.14 4.90
CA SER A 35 2.46 -1.20 4.05
C SER A 35 3.38 -0.02 4.33
N ILE A 36 4.70 -0.24 4.29
CA ILE A 36 5.71 0.82 4.46
C ILE A 36 6.27 1.22 3.08
N ALA A 37 6.52 2.49 2.85
CA ALA A 37 7.43 2.99 1.82
C ALA A 37 8.49 3.88 2.48
N TYR A 38 9.77 3.63 2.19
CA TYR A 38 10.88 4.37 2.81
C TYR A 38 11.24 5.66 2.06
N ASP A 39 10.61 5.91 0.91
CA ASP A 39 10.69 7.19 0.22
C ASP A 39 9.44 7.44 -0.64
N GLY A 40 9.34 8.66 -1.18
CA GLY A 40 8.21 9.05 -2.02
C GLY A 40 8.11 8.28 -3.35
N ARG A 41 9.22 7.78 -3.91
CA ARG A 41 9.19 7.01 -5.16
C ARG A 41 8.62 5.62 -4.91
N GLU A 42 9.01 4.99 -3.80
CA GLU A 42 8.44 3.73 -3.35
C GLU A 42 6.94 3.90 -3.06
N ALA A 43 6.54 5.01 -2.41
CA ALA A 43 5.14 5.28 -2.10
C ALA A 43 4.26 5.38 -3.35
N LEU A 44 4.78 5.97 -4.44
CA LEU A 44 4.05 6.11 -5.71
C LEU A 44 3.79 4.78 -6.43
N VAL A 45 4.61 3.75 -6.16
CA VAL A 45 4.48 2.44 -6.81
C VAL A 45 3.77 1.40 -5.93
N LYS A 46 3.61 1.67 -4.62
CA LYS A 46 2.89 0.76 -3.72
C LYS A 46 1.37 0.96 -3.82
N PRO A 47 0.62 -0.06 -4.25
CA PRO A 47 -0.83 0.01 -4.30
C PRO A 47 -1.44 -0.14 -2.90
N VAL A 48 -2.34 0.75 -2.53
CA VAL A 48 -3.09 0.68 -1.25
C VAL A 48 -4.45 0.01 -1.36
N HIS A 49 -4.92 -0.25 -2.58
CA HIS A 49 -6.23 -0.83 -2.83
C HIS A 49 -6.25 -1.71 -4.11
N PRO A 50 -7.01 -2.81 -4.19
CA PRO A 50 -7.02 -3.71 -5.34
C PRO A 50 -7.50 -3.01 -6.62
N LYS A 51 -8.41 -2.03 -6.49
CA LYS A 51 -8.83 -1.19 -7.62
C LYS A 51 -7.68 -0.32 -8.14
N GLU A 52 -6.82 0.20 -7.26
CA GLU A 52 -5.64 1.00 -7.63
C GLU A 52 -4.57 0.12 -8.29
N LEU A 53 -4.35 -1.10 -7.78
CA LEU A 53 -3.49 -2.10 -8.43
C LEU A 53 -4.01 -2.45 -9.82
N ALA A 54 -5.31 -2.74 -9.94
CA ALA A 54 -5.93 -3.06 -11.22
C ALA A 54 -5.89 -1.87 -12.20
N ALA A 55 -6.07 -0.64 -11.72
CA ALA A 55 -5.95 0.57 -12.53
C ALA A 55 -4.51 0.78 -13.04
N SER A 56 -3.53 0.59 -12.17
CA SER A 56 -2.11 0.67 -12.49
C SER A 56 -1.69 -0.40 -13.51
N ALA A 57 -2.13 -1.65 -13.31
CA ALA A 57 -1.90 -2.75 -14.24
C ALA A 57 -2.51 -2.47 -15.63
N ARG A 58 -3.76 -2.00 -15.69
CA ARG A 58 -4.40 -1.59 -16.95
C ARG A 58 -3.63 -0.46 -17.66
N LYS A 59 -3.15 0.53 -16.91
CA LYS A 59 -2.37 1.65 -17.45
C LYS A 59 -1.03 1.18 -18.03
N ALA A 60 -0.34 0.28 -17.33
CA ALA A 60 0.90 -0.31 -17.80
C ALA A 60 0.68 -1.17 -19.05
N TRP A 61 -0.37 -1.99 -19.07
CA TRP A 61 -0.72 -2.85 -20.21
C TRP A 61 -1.02 -2.05 -21.47
N ARG A 62 -1.83 -0.97 -21.36
CA ARG A 62 -2.09 -0.07 -22.50
C ARG A 62 -0.81 0.52 -23.09
N ARG A 63 0.12 1.02 -22.26
CA ARG A 63 1.40 1.56 -22.75
C ARG A 63 2.27 0.54 -23.48
N ALA A 64 2.15 -0.74 -23.11
CA ALA A 64 2.95 -1.82 -23.68
C ALA A 64 2.34 -2.39 -24.97
N HIS A 65 1.02 -2.25 -25.18
CA HIS A 65 0.32 -2.78 -26.36
C HIS A 65 -0.11 -1.73 -27.38
N ASP A 66 -0.22 -0.45 -27.03
CA ASP A 66 -0.43 0.67 -27.98
C ASP A 66 0.88 1.16 -28.62
N ARG A 67 1.88 0.28 -28.78
CA ARG A 67 3.18 0.58 -29.41
C ARG A 67 3.41 -0.26 -30.65
#